data_AF-A0A9D7ZBY2-F1
#
_entry.id   AF-A0A9D7ZBY2-F1
#
_cell.length_a   1.000
_cell.length_b   1.000
_cell.length_c   1.000
_cell.angle_alpha   90.00
_cell.angle_beta   90.00
_cell.angle_gamma   90.00
#
_symmetry.space_group_name_H-M   'P 1'
#
loop_
_entity.id
_entity.type
_entity.pdbx_description
1 polymer ?
#
loop_
_entity_poly.entity_id
_entity_poly.type
_entity_poly.pdbx_seq_one_letter_code
_entity_poly.pdbx_strand_id
1 'polypeptide(L)'
;MATSHDIASYKSQRIFLENFRTGKWSNNSFSNKLIAKRTNKNWPSEDGNIIDDINKLSIAIEFKPQIETKRGIQTGIGQCITYLNTFSSAYLICPDEVEGFKIGNYLSKIFKKEIYGKLPIGLIQHKNNSGNFDLDLLVDISEDIHLNITTATTKESRYWAKYIDTNPHLFYLLLKIASQKEVDVEDRDHVIWDEFFNHIYFPKDARNLNPFISEINHFGERNMEPFRDKKKTLNQLVSSGALSIAEAIRELNEHCYWDGKPQLSRSKTGTDNLFRSYKKNYMKALDHIELWDSNCIPTDIGLEYLKIGDYYGPTSKEMLKFFGKLFLEHGNHFDLLLDLENSVKGTNLNSTTEARVHSQSYMEDKGLYKRNSARASVSGRTKAFSNEFQLWEKLGLFKSNKRYNPLEGYNFDWDKIDYYLK
;
A
#
# COMPACT_ATOMS: atom_id res chain seq x y z
N MET A 1 20.68 -6.78 -3.05
CA MET A 1 20.34 -7.97 -3.85
C MET A 1 18.83 -8.15 -3.97
N ALA A 2 18.05 -8.09 -2.88
CA ALA A 2 16.58 -7.97 -2.96
C ALA A 2 16.14 -6.69 -3.73
N THR A 3 16.72 -5.54 -3.38
CA THR A 3 16.41 -4.24 -4.01
C THR A 3 16.68 -4.17 -5.52
N SER A 4 17.69 -4.86 -6.05
CA SER A 4 17.93 -4.89 -7.50
C SER A 4 16.88 -5.69 -8.26
N HIS A 5 16.38 -6.79 -7.67
CA HIS A 5 15.28 -7.57 -8.24
C HIS A 5 14.00 -6.74 -8.25
N ASP A 6 13.63 -6.18 -7.10
CA ASP A 6 12.37 -5.46 -6.94
C ASP A 6 12.32 -4.20 -7.80
N ILE A 7 13.43 -3.45 -7.89
CA ILE A 7 13.55 -2.29 -8.80
C ILE A 7 13.39 -2.72 -10.27
N ALA A 8 13.99 -3.84 -10.68
CA ALA A 8 13.91 -4.30 -12.06
C ALA A 8 12.51 -4.83 -12.39
N SER A 9 11.88 -5.58 -11.47
CA SER A 9 10.49 -6.01 -11.58
C SER A 9 9.56 -4.81 -11.69
N TYR A 10 9.67 -3.84 -10.78
CA TYR A 10 8.92 -2.58 -10.83
C TYR A 10 9.09 -1.86 -12.18
N LYS A 11 10.33 -1.66 -12.65
CA LYS A 11 10.62 -1.02 -13.94
C LYS A 11 9.96 -1.77 -15.09
N SER A 12 10.01 -3.10 -15.07
CA SER A 12 9.41 -3.93 -16.11
C SER A 12 7.90 -3.74 -16.20
N GLN A 13 7.22 -3.66 -15.06
CA GLN A 13 5.78 -3.42 -15.00
C GLN A 13 5.41 -2.03 -15.54
N ARG A 14 6.20 -1.00 -15.20
CA ARG A 14 5.97 0.37 -15.72
C ARG A 14 6.15 0.46 -17.23
N ILE A 15 7.19 -0.17 -17.77
CA ILE A 15 7.42 -0.23 -19.22
C ILE A 15 6.33 -1.05 -19.91
N PHE A 16 5.90 -2.16 -19.32
CA PHE A 16 4.80 -2.97 -19.84
C PHE A 16 3.53 -2.13 -20.03
N LEU A 17 3.11 -1.42 -18.98
CA LEU A 17 1.93 -0.56 -19.02
C LEU A 17 2.07 0.55 -20.06
N GLU A 18 3.24 1.19 -20.12
CA GLU A 18 3.49 2.27 -21.08
C GLU A 18 3.46 1.77 -22.53
N ASN A 19 4.03 0.60 -22.81
CA ASN A 19 4.06 0.04 -24.16
C ASN A 19 2.65 -0.26 -24.68
N PHE A 20 1.76 -0.83 -23.86
CA PHE A 20 0.35 -1.04 -24.24
C PHE A 20 -0.41 0.30 -24.37
N ARG A 21 -0.18 1.24 -23.44
CA ARG A 21 -0.88 2.53 -23.44
C ARG A 21 -0.54 3.41 -24.64
N THR A 22 0.74 3.40 -25.03
CA THR A 22 1.24 4.15 -26.20
C THR A 22 0.96 3.43 -27.52
N GLY A 23 0.47 2.20 -27.48
CA GLY A 23 0.24 1.36 -28.66
C GLY A 23 1.51 0.78 -29.26
N LYS A 24 2.67 0.91 -28.60
CA LYS A 24 3.91 0.19 -29.00
C LYS A 24 3.69 -1.32 -28.97
N TRP A 25 2.93 -1.80 -27.98
CA TRP A 25 2.38 -3.15 -27.97
C TRP A 25 0.86 -3.06 -28.12
N SER A 26 0.29 -4.00 -28.87
CA SER A 26 -1.13 -4.04 -29.19
C SER A 26 -1.58 -5.50 -29.29
N ASN A 27 -2.69 -5.81 -28.63
CA ASN A 27 -3.34 -7.11 -28.66
C ASN A 27 -4.84 -6.88 -28.53
N ASN A 28 -5.64 -7.42 -29.43
CA ASN A 28 -7.08 -7.19 -29.47
C ASN A 28 -7.81 -7.70 -28.21
N SER A 29 -7.19 -8.60 -27.45
CA SER A 29 -7.73 -9.10 -26.18
C SER A 29 -7.68 -8.06 -25.06
N PHE A 30 -6.76 -7.09 -25.13
CA PHE A 30 -6.50 -6.12 -24.06
C PHE A 30 -6.82 -4.69 -24.51
N SER A 31 -7.39 -3.89 -23.61
CA SER A 31 -7.50 -2.45 -23.80
C SER A 31 -6.16 -1.76 -23.58
N ASN A 32 -6.00 -0.57 -24.15
CA ASN A 32 -4.84 0.28 -23.89
C ASN A 32 -4.90 1.01 -22.52
N LYS A 33 -5.89 0.71 -21.68
CA LYS A 33 -6.10 1.33 -20.37
C LYS A 33 -5.79 0.38 -19.22
N LEU A 34 -4.73 -0.40 -19.37
CA LEU A 34 -4.20 -1.28 -18.34
C LEU A 34 -3.75 -0.50 -17.09
N ILE A 35 -3.95 -1.12 -15.93
CA ILE A 35 -3.71 -0.53 -14.62
C ILE A 35 -2.95 -1.54 -13.76
N ALA A 36 -1.89 -1.10 -13.07
CA ALA A 36 -1.26 -1.91 -12.02
C ALA A 36 -2.17 -2.00 -10.78
N LYS A 37 -2.29 -3.20 -10.22
CA LYS A 37 -2.90 -3.50 -8.93
C LYS A 37 -1.82 -3.99 -7.98
N ARG A 38 -2.10 -3.89 -6.68
CA ARG A 38 -1.31 -4.56 -5.64
C ARG A 38 -1.20 -6.05 -5.94
N THR A 39 0.00 -6.60 -5.78
CA THR A 39 0.25 -8.04 -5.84
C THR A 39 -0.19 -8.72 -4.56
N ASN A 40 -0.72 -9.93 -4.68
CA ASN A 40 -0.99 -10.76 -3.51
C ASN A 40 0.30 -11.50 -3.12
N LYS A 41 0.67 -11.48 -1.84
CA LYS A 41 1.82 -12.24 -1.34
C LYS A 41 1.46 -13.67 -0.90
N ASN A 42 0.17 -14.02 -0.92
CA ASN A 42 -0.28 -15.39 -0.73
C ASN A 42 -0.02 -16.23 -1.98
N TRP A 43 0.16 -17.54 -1.80
CA TRP A 43 0.40 -18.45 -2.92
C TRP A 43 -0.84 -18.58 -3.83
N PRO A 44 -0.70 -18.50 -5.17
CA PRO A 44 0.54 -18.19 -5.90
C PRO A 44 0.81 -16.67 -5.92
N SER A 45 2.03 -16.25 -5.54
CA SER A 45 2.41 -14.83 -5.38
C SER A 45 3.08 -14.30 -6.64
N GLU A 46 2.37 -13.48 -7.41
CA GLU A 46 2.89 -12.85 -8.62
C GLU A 46 3.86 -11.68 -8.35
N ASP A 47 4.80 -11.43 -9.26
CA ASP A 47 5.69 -10.27 -9.18
C ASP A 47 5.00 -8.97 -9.60
N GLY A 48 4.01 -9.07 -10.50
CA GLY A 48 3.18 -7.95 -10.92
C GLY A 48 1.75 -8.36 -11.21
N ASN A 49 0.80 -7.49 -10.89
CA ASN A 49 -0.64 -7.70 -11.06
C ASN A 49 -1.21 -6.54 -11.88
N ILE A 50 -1.75 -6.85 -13.06
CA ILE A 50 -2.30 -5.85 -13.97
C ILE A 50 -3.75 -6.20 -14.26
N ILE A 51 -4.61 -5.18 -14.29
CA ILE A 51 -6.02 -5.34 -14.59
C ILE A 51 -6.41 -4.52 -15.82
N ASP A 52 -7.36 -5.06 -16.56
CA ASP A 52 -8.08 -4.39 -17.62
C ASP A 52 -9.56 -4.32 -17.24
N ASP A 53 -9.96 -3.22 -16.59
CA ASP A 53 -11.34 -3.01 -16.17
C ASP A 53 -12.33 -3.00 -17.34
N ILE A 54 -11.89 -2.60 -18.55
CA ILE A 54 -12.77 -2.48 -19.72
C ILE A 54 -13.17 -3.88 -20.19
N ASN A 55 -12.19 -4.76 -20.34
CA ASN A 55 -12.41 -6.13 -20.83
C ASN A 55 -12.64 -7.14 -19.69
N LYS A 56 -12.56 -6.69 -18.42
CA LYS A 56 -12.67 -7.50 -17.19
C LYS A 56 -11.63 -8.62 -17.11
N LEU A 57 -10.41 -8.31 -17.54
CA LEU A 57 -9.28 -9.24 -17.55
C LEU A 57 -8.27 -8.90 -16.46
N SER A 58 -7.51 -9.91 -16.06
CA SER A 58 -6.37 -9.78 -15.15
C SER A 58 -5.14 -10.50 -15.72
N ILE A 59 -3.98 -9.89 -15.52
CA ILE A 59 -2.71 -10.31 -16.11
C ILE A 59 -1.71 -10.42 -14.96
N ALA A 60 -1.16 -11.62 -14.77
CA ALA A 60 -0.03 -11.83 -13.87
C ALA A 60 1.29 -11.60 -14.59
N ILE A 61 2.27 -11.02 -13.91
CA ILE A 61 3.65 -10.87 -14.38
C ILE A 61 4.55 -11.72 -13.48
N GLU A 62 5.34 -12.58 -14.10
CA GLU A 62 6.50 -13.24 -13.48
C GLU A 62 7.76 -12.56 -13.99
N PHE A 63 8.59 -12.03 -13.09
CA PHE A 63 9.85 -11.40 -13.43
C PHE A 63 11.02 -12.27 -12.99
N LYS A 64 11.97 -12.51 -13.90
CA LYS A 64 13.24 -13.17 -13.57
C LYS A 64 14.44 -12.25 -13.84
N PRO A 65 15.36 -12.06 -12.88
CA PRO A 65 16.52 -11.21 -13.05
C PRO A 65 17.63 -11.91 -13.86
N GLN A 66 18.62 -11.14 -14.33
CA GLN A 66 19.77 -11.69 -15.06
C GLN A 66 20.69 -12.58 -14.21
N ILE A 67 20.67 -12.39 -12.89
CA ILE A 67 21.45 -13.20 -11.92
C ILE A 67 20.79 -14.55 -11.61
N GLU A 68 19.60 -14.82 -12.16
CA GLU A 68 18.91 -16.09 -11.99
C GLU A 68 19.62 -17.22 -12.75
N THR A 69 19.34 -18.47 -12.40
CA THR A 69 19.86 -19.66 -13.11
C THR A 69 18.95 -20.07 -14.26
N LYS A 70 19.47 -20.83 -15.25
CA LYS A 70 18.61 -21.40 -16.32
C LYS A 70 17.42 -22.18 -15.77
N ARG A 71 17.62 -22.91 -14.67
CA ARG A 71 16.56 -23.66 -13.97
C ARG A 71 15.52 -22.72 -13.38
N GLY A 72 15.95 -21.65 -12.71
CA GLY A 72 15.07 -20.63 -12.15
C GLY A 72 14.24 -19.91 -13.22
N ILE A 73 14.81 -19.68 -14.40
CA ILE A 73 14.04 -19.17 -15.55
C ILE A 73 12.96 -20.16 -15.98
N GLN A 74 13.29 -21.45 -16.09
CA GLN A 74 12.32 -22.48 -16.48
C GLN A 74 11.20 -22.65 -15.46
N THR A 75 11.47 -22.52 -14.16
CA THR A 75 10.42 -22.56 -13.13
C THR A 75 9.42 -21.41 -13.28
N GLY A 76 9.86 -20.26 -13.85
CA GLY A 76 8.97 -19.14 -14.18
C GLY A 76 7.83 -19.53 -15.12
N ILE A 77 8.05 -20.48 -16.04
CA ILE A 77 6.98 -21.00 -16.91
C ILE A 77 5.91 -21.73 -16.08
N GLY A 78 6.34 -22.58 -15.14
CA GLY A 78 5.44 -23.30 -14.24
C GLY A 78 4.66 -22.36 -13.32
N GLN A 79 5.30 -21.28 -12.86
CA GLN A 79 4.63 -20.22 -12.09
C GLN A 79 3.56 -19.51 -12.95
N CYS A 80 3.89 -19.12 -14.19
CA CYS A 80 2.90 -18.53 -15.10
C CYS A 80 1.70 -19.45 -15.36
N ILE A 81 1.92 -20.76 -15.53
CA ILE A 81 0.84 -21.74 -15.67
C ILE A 81 -0.02 -21.78 -14.40
N THR A 82 0.61 -21.74 -13.22
CA THR A 82 -0.09 -21.74 -11.93
C THR A 82 -0.97 -20.50 -11.76
N TYR A 83 -0.51 -19.33 -12.22
CA TYR A 83 -1.28 -18.09 -12.17
C TYR A 83 -2.58 -18.16 -12.98
N LEU A 84 -2.66 -18.98 -14.02
CA LEU A 84 -3.89 -19.10 -14.84
C LEU A 84 -5.09 -19.69 -14.07
N ASN A 85 -4.88 -20.23 -12.86
CA ASN A 85 -5.97 -20.64 -11.98
C ASN A 85 -6.75 -19.43 -11.41
N THR A 86 -6.13 -18.26 -11.34
CA THR A 86 -6.70 -17.04 -10.73
C THR A 86 -6.69 -15.83 -11.66
N PHE A 87 -5.81 -15.82 -12.67
CA PHE A 87 -5.64 -14.73 -13.63
C PHE A 87 -6.15 -15.12 -15.02
N SER A 88 -6.55 -14.13 -15.81
CA SER A 88 -6.98 -14.34 -17.20
C SER A 88 -5.82 -14.73 -18.11
N SER A 89 -4.63 -14.21 -17.82
CA SER A 89 -3.40 -14.47 -18.57
C SER A 89 -2.16 -14.21 -17.72
N ALA A 90 -0.99 -14.59 -18.24
CA ALA A 90 0.30 -14.32 -17.61
C ALA A 90 1.36 -13.90 -18.64
N TYR A 91 2.35 -13.11 -18.21
CA TYR A 91 3.59 -12.90 -18.96
C TYR A 91 4.79 -13.31 -18.14
N LEU A 92 5.71 -14.05 -18.76
CA LEU A 92 7.04 -14.28 -18.24
C LEU A 92 7.98 -13.20 -18.80
N ILE A 93 8.62 -12.45 -17.92
CA ILE A 93 9.67 -11.47 -18.25
C ILE A 93 11.02 -12.08 -17.86
N CYS A 94 11.84 -12.40 -18.85
CA CYS A 94 13.14 -13.07 -18.66
C CYS A 94 14.29 -12.24 -19.26
N PRO A 95 15.54 -12.40 -18.78
CA PRO A 95 16.69 -11.72 -19.38
C PRO A 95 17.00 -12.28 -20.78
N ASP A 96 17.75 -11.52 -21.58
CA ASP A 96 18.25 -11.98 -22.87
C ASP A 96 19.26 -13.13 -22.75
N GLU A 97 20.06 -13.10 -21.69
CA GLU A 97 21.13 -14.05 -21.41
C GLU A 97 21.21 -14.40 -19.92
N VAL A 98 21.45 -15.67 -19.62
CA VAL A 98 21.75 -16.19 -18.27
C VAL A 98 22.89 -17.18 -18.38
N GLU A 99 23.90 -17.08 -17.50
CA GLU A 99 25.01 -18.03 -17.45
C GLU A 99 25.65 -18.28 -18.84
N GLY A 100 25.87 -17.21 -19.62
CA GLY A 100 26.42 -17.27 -20.97
C GLY A 100 25.48 -17.85 -22.04
N PHE A 101 24.23 -18.14 -21.69
CA PHE A 101 23.25 -18.79 -22.57
C PHE A 101 22.14 -17.82 -22.98
N LYS A 102 21.89 -17.70 -24.28
CA LYS A 102 20.82 -16.87 -24.87
C LYS A 102 19.42 -17.44 -24.56
N ILE A 103 19.01 -17.32 -23.30
CA ILE A 103 17.81 -17.93 -22.75
C ILE A 103 16.54 -17.38 -23.41
N GLY A 104 16.49 -16.09 -23.75
CA GLY A 104 15.36 -15.48 -24.48
C GLY A 104 15.11 -16.14 -25.84
N ASN A 105 16.16 -16.43 -26.61
CA ASN A 105 16.06 -17.11 -27.90
C ASN A 105 15.56 -18.55 -27.75
N TYR A 106 16.05 -19.26 -26.73
CA TYR A 106 15.62 -20.63 -26.44
C TYR A 106 14.14 -20.67 -26.03
N LEU A 107 13.74 -19.81 -25.11
CA LEU A 107 12.35 -19.70 -24.65
C LEU A 107 11.41 -19.27 -25.77
N SER A 108 11.80 -18.33 -26.64
CA SER A 108 10.95 -17.91 -27.77
C SER A 108 10.58 -19.09 -28.66
N LYS A 109 11.51 -20.02 -28.92
CA LYS A 109 11.24 -21.25 -29.68
C LYS A 109 10.23 -22.15 -28.97
N ILE A 110 10.38 -22.31 -27.65
CA ILE A 110 9.44 -23.09 -26.83
C ILE A 110 8.06 -22.44 -26.82
N PHE A 111 7.98 -21.14 -26.56
CA PHE A 111 6.72 -20.42 -26.50
C PHE A 111 5.97 -20.50 -27.82
N LYS A 112 6.64 -20.26 -28.94
CA LYS A 112 6.01 -20.36 -30.28
C LYS A 112 5.48 -21.76 -30.60
N LYS A 113 6.16 -22.81 -30.14
CA LYS A 113 5.81 -24.21 -30.48
C LYS A 113 4.81 -24.83 -29.49
N GLU A 114 5.03 -24.62 -28.20
CA GLU A 114 4.37 -25.36 -27.13
C GLU A 114 3.36 -24.53 -26.33
N ILE A 115 3.39 -23.19 -26.41
CA ILE A 115 2.54 -22.31 -25.59
C ILE A 115 1.56 -21.49 -26.45
N TYR A 116 2.05 -20.88 -27.54
CA TYR A 116 1.24 -19.99 -28.38
C TYR A 116 0.01 -20.70 -28.93
N GLY A 117 -1.17 -20.10 -28.73
CA GLY A 117 -2.47 -20.67 -29.11
C GLY A 117 -2.96 -21.83 -28.22
N LYS A 118 -2.16 -22.29 -27.25
CA LYS A 118 -2.50 -23.39 -26.33
C LYS A 118 -2.74 -22.89 -24.90
N LEU A 119 -1.95 -21.91 -24.46
CA LEU A 119 -2.07 -21.30 -23.13
C LEU A 119 -1.98 -19.77 -23.25
N PRO A 120 -2.73 -19.02 -22.43
CA PRO A 120 -2.73 -17.55 -22.43
C PRO A 120 -1.51 -16.98 -21.71
N ILE A 121 -0.31 -17.35 -22.19
CA ILE A 121 0.97 -16.94 -21.60
C ILE A 121 1.86 -16.30 -22.67
N GLY A 122 2.29 -15.07 -22.43
CA GLY A 122 3.24 -14.34 -23.26
C GLY A 122 4.68 -14.39 -22.73
N LEU A 123 5.63 -14.07 -23.60
CA LEU A 123 7.05 -14.00 -23.30
C LEU A 123 7.61 -12.62 -23.66
N ILE A 124 8.21 -11.98 -22.66
CA ILE A 124 8.92 -10.73 -22.81
C ILE A 124 10.37 -10.96 -22.41
N GLN A 125 11.27 -10.33 -23.14
CA GLN A 125 12.68 -10.30 -22.84
C GLN A 125 13.05 -8.93 -22.28
N HIS A 126 13.90 -8.88 -21.28
CA HIS A 126 14.57 -7.66 -20.86
C HIS A 126 16.06 -7.68 -21.19
N LYS A 127 16.60 -6.49 -21.46
CA LYS A 127 18.03 -6.25 -21.59
C LYS A 127 18.40 -5.15 -20.60
N ASN A 128 19.47 -5.36 -19.86
CA ASN A 128 20.02 -4.34 -18.97
C ASN A 128 21.42 -3.96 -19.46
N ASN A 129 21.48 -3.00 -20.38
CA ASN A 129 22.73 -2.52 -20.96
C ASN A 129 23.07 -1.16 -20.37
N SER A 130 24.09 -1.11 -19.51
CA SER A 130 24.71 0.14 -19.04
C SER A 130 23.70 1.19 -18.52
N GLY A 131 22.65 0.74 -17.81
CA GLY A 131 21.63 1.61 -17.21
C GLY A 131 20.33 1.76 -18.02
N ASN A 132 20.30 1.32 -19.27
CA ASN A 132 19.06 1.21 -20.04
C ASN A 132 18.43 -0.17 -19.81
N PHE A 133 17.22 -0.15 -19.23
CA PHE A 133 16.41 -1.32 -19.01
C PHE A 133 15.28 -1.31 -20.03
N ASP A 134 15.40 -2.16 -21.05
CA ASP A 134 14.48 -2.22 -22.17
C ASP A 134 13.72 -3.56 -22.19
N LEU A 135 12.46 -3.52 -22.64
CA LEU A 135 11.63 -4.69 -22.83
C LEU A 135 11.31 -4.93 -24.31
N ASP A 136 11.52 -6.17 -24.76
CA ASP A 136 11.19 -6.68 -26.08
C ASP A 136 10.13 -7.79 -25.95
N LEU A 137 8.93 -7.58 -26.50
CA LEU A 137 7.88 -8.61 -26.56
C LEU A 137 8.27 -9.65 -27.62
N LEU A 138 8.65 -10.87 -27.19
CA LEU A 138 9.13 -11.92 -28.08
C LEU A 138 8.01 -12.79 -28.65
N VAL A 139 7.04 -13.11 -27.80
CA VAL A 139 5.86 -13.90 -28.14
C VAL A 139 4.69 -13.32 -27.35
N ASP A 140 3.69 -12.82 -28.05
CA ASP A 140 2.47 -12.35 -27.39
C ASP A 140 1.48 -13.49 -27.16
N ILE A 141 0.44 -13.22 -26.39
CA ILE A 141 -0.70 -14.11 -26.22
C ILE A 141 -1.49 -14.13 -27.53
N SER A 142 -1.86 -15.33 -27.99
CA SER A 142 -2.68 -15.51 -29.20
C SER A 142 -4.04 -14.84 -29.02
N GLU A 143 -4.47 -14.03 -29.99
CA GLU A 143 -5.78 -13.36 -29.97
C GLU A 143 -6.95 -14.33 -30.14
N ASP A 144 -6.68 -15.53 -30.63
CA ASP A 144 -7.68 -16.58 -30.85
C ASP A 144 -7.94 -17.43 -29.59
N ILE A 145 -7.14 -17.25 -28.53
CA ILE A 145 -7.29 -18.03 -27.31
C ILE A 145 -8.38 -17.43 -26.40
N HIS A 146 -9.18 -18.30 -25.79
CA HIS A 146 -10.17 -17.85 -24.82
C HIS A 146 -9.49 -17.41 -23.52
N LEU A 147 -9.79 -16.20 -23.06
CA LEU A 147 -9.33 -15.67 -21.78
C LEU A 147 -10.45 -15.75 -20.73
N ASN A 148 -10.12 -16.28 -19.56
CA ASN A 148 -11.06 -16.34 -18.45
C ASN A 148 -11.35 -14.94 -17.93
N ILE A 149 -12.61 -14.51 -17.99
CA ILE A 149 -13.02 -13.22 -17.41
C ILE A 149 -12.94 -13.34 -15.89
N THR A 150 -12.23 -12.39 -15.26
CA THR A 150 -12.20 -12.31 -13.81
C THR A 150 -13.41 -11.53 -13.30
N THR A 151 -14.18 -12.15 -12.39
CA THR A 151 -15.29 -11.50 -11.66
C THR A 151 -14.81 -10.56 -10.56
N ALA A 152 -13.50 -10.33 -10.46
CA ALA A 152 -12.88 -9.44 -9.48
C ALA A 152 -13.38 -8.00 -9.68
N THR A 153 -14.48 -7.65 -9.02
CA THR A 153 -14.95 -6.28 -8.93
C THR A 153 -13.86 -5.44 -8.26
N THR A 154 -13.40 -4.40 -8.95
CA THR A 154 -12.45 -3.42 -8.46
C THR A 154 -13.03 -2.64 -7.28
N LYS A 155 -12.92 -3.19 -6.07
CA LYS A 155 -13.20 -2.45 -4.83
C LYS A 155 -11.99 -1.67 -4.31
N GLU A 156 -10.78 -1.90 -4.83
CA GLU A 156 -9.56 -1.27 -4.31
C GLU A 156 -8.75 -0.51 -5.35
N SER A 157 -8.29 0.67 -4.93
CA SER A 157 -7.80 1.75 -5.78
C SER A 157 -6.28 1.77 -5.94
N ARG A 158 -5.85 2.01 -7.18
CA ARG A 158 -4.69 2.83 -7.59
C ARG A 158 -4.14 3.70 -6.44
N TYR A 159 -2.94 3.37 -5.95
CA TYR A 159 -2.26 3.92 -4.75
C TYR A 159 -3.19 4.46 -3.66
N TRP A 160 -3.58 3.60 -2.72
CA TRP A 160 -4.34 4.01 -1.54
C TRP A 160 -3.46 4.09 -0.30
N ALA A 161 -2.86 5.24 -0.03
CA ALA A 161 -2.25 5.51 1.27
C ALA A 161 -2.96 6.70 1.94
N LYS A 162 -4.24 6.53 2.27
CA LYS A 162 -4.97 7.46 3.15
C LYS A 162 -5.12 6.90 4.55
N TYR A 163 -4.02 6.42 5.14
CA TYR A 163 -4.03 5.98 6.53
C TYR A 163 -3.30 7.01 7.37
N ILE A 164 -3.85 7.32 8.53
CA ILE A 164 -3.27 8.26 9.48
C ILE A 164 -1.93 7.70 9.97
N ASP A 165 -1.02 8.57 10.44
CA ASP A 165 0.13 8.18 11.25
C ASP A 165 -0.33 7.25 12.41
N THR A 166 -0.26 5.95 12.17
CA THR A 166 -0.42 4.92 13.20
C THR A 166 0.97 4.42 13.56
N ASN A 167 1.12 3.83 14.75
CA ASN A 167 2.42 3.43 15.28
C ASN A 167 2.48 1.92 15.52
N PRO A 168 3.68 1.33 15.58
CA PRO A 168 3.85 -0.11 15.73
C PRO A 168 3.16 -0.68 16.99
N HIS A 169 3.22 0.06 18.09
CA HIS A 169 2.65 -0.39 19.36
C HIS A 169 1.12 -0.53 19.29
N LEU A 170 0.44 0.41 18.62
CA LEU A 170 -1.00 0.34 18.42
C LEU A 170 -1.39 -0.91 17.61
N PHE A 171 -0.65 -1.25 16.56
CA PHE A 171 -0.92 -2.45 15.75
C PHE A 171 -0.77 -3.72 16.56
N TYR A 172 0.31 -3.80 17.35
CA TYR A 172 0.54 -4.92 18.26
C TYR A 172 -0.65 -5.12 19.22
N LEU A 173 -1.16 -4.05 19.84
CA LEU A 173 -2.27 -4.13 20.79
C LEU A 173 -3.59 -4.56 20.13
N LEU A 174 -3.91 -4.03 18.94
CA LEU A 174 -5.08 -4.46 18.18
C LEU A 174 -5.00 -5.93 17.76
N LEU A 175 -3.83 -6.36 17.26
CA LEU A 175 -3.61 -7.77 16.89
C LEU A 175 -3.68 -8.69 18.11
N LYS A 176 -3.18 -8.24 19.26
CA LYS A 176 -3.20 -9.04 20.50
C LYS A 176 -4.64 -9.30 20.93
N ILE A 177 -5.48 -8.28 20.94
CA ILE A 177 -6.92 -8.43 21.17
C ILE A 177 -7.53 -9.37 20.12
N ALA A 178 -7.26 -9.12 18.83
CA ALA A 178 -7.79 -9.96 17.75
C ALA A 178 -7.40 -11.44 17.88
N SER A 179 -6.19 -11.76 18.34
CA SER A 179 -5.71 -13.13 18.55
C SER A 179 -6.40 -13.88 19.70
N GLN A 180 -7.01 -13.13 20.63
CA GLN A 180 -7.67 -13.67 21.82
C GLN A 180 -9.20 -13.79 21.64
N LYS A 181 -9.75 -13.22 20.56
CA LYS A 181 -11.18 -13.27 20.26
C LYS A 181 -11.55 -14.48 19.42
N GLU A 182 -12.66 -15.11 19.80
CA GLU A 182 -13.29 -16.18 19.03
C GLU A 182 -13.52 -15.77 17.57
N VAL A 183 -13.40 -16.74 16.66
CA VAL A 183 -13.45 -16.51 15.22
C VAL A 183 -14.88 -16.26 14.73
N ASP A 184 -15.86 -16.92 15.33
CA ASP A 184 -17.27 -16.93 14.87
C ASP A 184 -18.13 -15.80 15.47
N VAL A 185 -17.50 -14.76 16.02
CA VAL A 185 -18.19 -13.62 16.61
C VAL A 185 -18.75 -12.73 15.50
N GLU A 186 -20.07 -12.49 15.53
CA GLU A 186 -20.70 -11.48 14.68
C GLU A 186 -20.14 -10.08 14.97
N ASP A 187 -19.92 -9.28 13.93
CA ASP A 187 -19.31 -7.94 14.05
C ASP A 187 -17.96 -7.92 14.80
N ARG A 188 -17.14 -8.95 14.58
CA ARG A 188 -15.82 -9.12 15.22
C ARG A 188 -14.94 -7.87 15.19
N ASP A 189 -14.97 -7.11 14.10
CA ASP A 189 -14.23 -5.87 13.95
C ASP A 189 -14.68 -4.78 14.94
N HIS A 190 -15.98 -4.72 15.26
CA HIS A 190 -16.53 -3.82 16.28
C HIS A 190 -16.14 -4.28 17.68
N VAL A 191 -16.23 -5.58 17.97
CA VAL A 191 -15.85 -6.14 19.28
C VAL A 191 -14.38 -5.85 19.60
N ILE A 192 -13.48 -6.10 18.65
CA ILE A 192 -12.04 -5.82 18.79
C ILE A 192 -11.82 -4.32 19.03
N TRP A 193 -12.47 -3.47 18.23
CA TRP A 193 -12.32 -2.03 18.33
C TRP A 193 -12.87 -1.46 19.64
N ASP A 194 -14.04 -1.93 20.09
CA ASP A 194 -14.65 -1.51 21.35
C ASP A 194 -13.73 -1.86 22.52
N GLU A 195 -13.17 -3.07 22.53
CA GLU A 195 -12.24 -3.46 23.58
C GLU A 195 -11.00 -2.58 23.60
N PHE A 196 -10.36 -2.42 22.45
CA PHE A 196 -9.20 -1.55 22.31
C PHE A 196 -9.52 -0.11 22.74
N PHE A 197 -10.63 0.45 22.27
CA PHE A 197 -10.99 1.83 22.53
C PHE A 197 -11.31 2.07 24.00
N ASN A 198 -12.13 1.21 24.60
CA ASN A 198 -12.67 1.41 25.94
C ASN A 198 -11.69 1.02 27.06
N HIS A 199 -10.69 0.18 26.78
CA HIS A 199 -9.74 -0.29 27.80
C HIS A 199 -8.31 0.22 27.61
N ILE A 200 -7.91 0.55 26.38
CA ILE A 200 -6.52 0.90 26.07
C ILE A 200 -6.41 2.33 25.56
N TYR A 201 -7.15 2.68 24.50
CA TYR A 201 -6.97 3.96 23.83
C TYR A 201 -7.60 5.12 24.61
N PHE A 202 -8.89 5.08 24.94
CA PHE A 202 -9.58 6.15 25.66
C PHE A 202 -10.59 5.62 26.69
N PRO A 203 -10.09 5.17 27.86
CA PRO A 203 -10.91 4.58 28.91
C PRO A 203 -12.00 5.50 29.46
N LYS A 204 -13.04 4.93 30.07
CA LYS A 204 -14.19 5.68 30.61
C LYS A 204 -13.77 6.79 31.58
N ASP A 205 -12.83 6.52 32.47
CA ASP A 205 -12.37 7.49 33.47
C ASP A 205 -11.62 8.69 32.85
N ALA A 206 -11.11 8.53 31.63
CA ALA A 206 -10.45 9.59 30.87
C ALA A 206 -11.43 10.50 30.09
N ARG A 207 -12.74 10.20 30.08
CA ARG A 207 -13.80 10.92 29.32
C ARG A 207 -14.26 12.20 30.02
N ASN A 208 -13.29 13.03 30.36
CA ASN A 208 -13.46 14.34 30.95
C ASN A 208 -12.60 15.36 30.18
N LEU A 209 -12.62 16.64 30.60
CA LEU A 209 -11.91 17.71 29.91
C LEU A 209 -10.41 17.81 30.24
N ASN A 210 -9.91 17.02 31.19
CA ASN A 210 -8.49 17.00 31.55
C ASN A 210 -7.68 16.24 30.48
N PRO A 211 -6.42 16.61 30.23
CA PRO A 211 -5.51 15.83 29.38
C PRO A 211 -5.42 14.37 29.82
N PHE A 212 -5.29 13.46 28.87
CA PHE A 212 -5.08 12.03 29.14
C PHE A 212 -3.99 11.49 28.23
N ILE A 213 -2.93 10.97 28.83
CA ILE A 213 -1.81 10.35 28.12
C ILE A 213 -2.00 8.84 28.23
N SER A 214 -2.21 8.17 27.10
CA SER A 214 -2.34 6.71 27.03
C SER A 214 -1.00 6.00 27.25
N GLU A 215 -1.02 4.68 27.39
CA GLU A 215 0.22 3.87 27.43
C GLU A 215 0.80 3.60 26.03
N ILE A 216 0.10 4.02 24.98
CA ILE A 216 0.47 3.75 23.60
C ILE A 216 1.64 4.65 23.19
N ASN A 217 2.82 4.06 23.20
CA ASN A 217 4.05 4.66 22.70
C ASN A 217 3.97 4.97 21.19
N HIS A 218 4.16 6.24 20.84
CA HIS A 218 4.15 6.74 19.47
C HIS A 218 5.59 6.91 18.94
N PHE A 219 6.09 5.88 18.25
CA PHE A 219 7.42 5.84 17.61
C PHE A 219 8.61 6.14 18.55
N GLY A 220 8.49 5.78 19.82
CA GLY A 220 9.54 5.99 20.83
C GLY A 220 9.67 7.44 21.32
N GLU A 221 8.92 8.39 20.76
CA GLU A 221 9.07 9.82 21.08
C GLU A 221 8.22 10.24 22.26
N ARG A 222 6.95 9.83 22.28
CA ARG A 222 5.98 10.20 23.29
C ARG A 222 4.85 9.19 23.33
N ASN A 223 4.08 9.21 24.40
CA ASN A 223 2.82 8.49 24.42
C ASN A 223 1.71 9.28 23.72
N MET A 224 0.73 8.58 23.14
CA MET A 224 -0.40 9.22 22.49
C MET A 224 -1.30 9.93 23.52
N GLU A 225 -1.83 11.09 23.12
CA GLU A 225 -2.82 11.86 23.88
C GLU A 225 -4.16 11.86 23.11
N PRO A 226 -5.00 10.84 23.32
CA PRO A 226 -6.31 10.73 22.68
C PRO A 226 -7.15 11.99 22.92
N PHE A 227 -7.88 12.42 21.89
CA PHE A 227 -8.82 13.54 21.96
C PHE A 227 -8.22 14.90 22.36
N ARG A 228 -6.88 15.05 22.39
CA ARG A 228 -6.20 16.31 22.77
C ARG A 228 -6.83 17.55 22.15
N ASP A 229 -6.93 17.58 20.83
CA ASP A 229 -7.40 18.77 20.11
C ASP A 229 -8.89 19.04 20.39
N LYS A 230 -9.71 17.98 20.53
CA LYS A 230 -11.13 18.10 20.91
C LYS A 230 -11.28 18.63 22.33
N LYS A 231 -10.54 18.07 23.30
CA LYS A 231 -10.53 18.56 24.70
C LYS A 231 -10.07 20.02 24.77
N LYS A 232 -9.04 20.40 24.01
CA LYS A 232 -8.57 21.79 23.91
C LYS A 232 -9.66 22.72 23.38
N THR A 233 -10.34 22.36 22.29
CA THR A 233 -11.45 23.16 21.75
C THR A 233 -12.61 23.27 22.74
N LEU A 234 -12.99 22.19 23.41
CA LEU A 234 -14.06 22.21 24.39
C LEU A 234 -13.71 23.07 25.62
N ASN A 235 -12.48 22.97 26.13
CA ASN A 235 -12.00 23.84 27.21
C ASN A 235 -12.03 25.32 26.80
N GLN A 236 -11.67 25.66 25.56
CA GLN A 236 -11.76 27.04 25.07
C GLN A 236 -13.20 27.57 25.07
N LEU A 237 -14.17 26.74 24.66
CA LEU A 237 -15.60 27.10 24.66
C LEU A 237 -16.15 27.25 26.09
N VAL A 238 -15.68 26.43 27.03
CA VAL A 238 -16.02 26.56 28.45
C VAL A 238 -15.44 27.88 29.00
N SER A 239 -14.16 28.15 28.76
CA SER A 239 -13.50 29.38 29.22
C SER A 239 -14.12 30.65 28.63
N SER A 240 -14.68 30.59 27.42
CA SER A 240 -15.38 31.72 26.80
C SER A 240 -16.84 31.85 27.24
N GLY A 241 -17.34 30.96 28.12
CA GLY A 241 -18.74 30.92 28.54
C GLY A 241 -19.72 30.45 27.45
N ALA A 242 -19.23 29.92 26.33
CA ALA A 242 -20.06 29.44 25.22
C ALA A 242 -20.69 28.07 25.50
N LEU A 243 -20.11 27.30 26.44
CA LEU A 243 -20.65 26.04 26.95
C LEU A 243 -20.41 25.95 28.46
N SER A 244 -21.32 25.29 29.17
CA SER A 244 -21.03 24.79 30.52
C SER A 244 -20.09 23.58 30.47
N ILE A 245 -19.43 23.27 31.59
CA ILE A 245 -18.60 22.07 31.74
C ILE A 245 -19.41 20.80 31.44
N ALA A 246 -20.65 20.73 31.92
CA ALA A 246 -21.53 19.58 31.71
C ALA A 246 -21.87 19.36 30.22
N GLU A 247 -22.16 20.44 29.48
CA GLU A 247 -22.42 20.38 28.05
C GLU A 247 -21.18 19.96 27.26
N ALA A 248 -20.01 20.47 27.63
CA ALA A 248 -18.75 20.09 27.01
C ALA A 248 -18.39 18.61 27.25
N ILE A 249 -18.64 18.09 28.46
CA ILE A 249 -18.46 16.65 28.77
C ILE A 249 -19.46 15.80 27.99
N ARG A 250 -20.73 16.22 27.90
CA ARG A 250 -21.74 15.54 27.09
C ARG A 250 -21.31 15.47 25.62
N GLU A 251 -20.87 16.59 25.05
CA GLU A 251 -20.35 16.65 23.68
C GLU A 251 -19.13 15.74 23.47
N LEU A 252 -18.20 15.67 24.43
CA LEU A 252 -17.07 14.74 24.37
C LEU A 252 -17.54 13.28 24.38
N ASN A 253 -18.52 12.94 25.22
CA ASN A 253 -19.06 11.58 25.32
C ASN A 253 -19.74 11.13 24.03
N GLU A 254 -20.47 12.02 23.35
CA GLU A 254 -21.04 11.73 22.02
C GLU A 254 -19.98 11.36 20.97
N HIS A 255 -18.72 11.76 21.18
CA HIS A 255 -17.63 11.34 20.31
C HIS A 255 -17.06 9.95 20.60
N CYS A 256 -17.44 9.31 21.71
CA CYS A 256 -16.80 8.11 22.26
C CYS A 256 -17.58 6.80 22.02
N TYR A 257 -18.73 6.84 21.35
CA TYR A 257 -19.59 5.68 21.12
C TYR A 257 -19.91 5.50 19.64
N TRP A 258 -20.28 4.28 19.26
CA TRP A 258 -20.68 3.99 17.89
C TRP A 258 -21.86 4.85 17.46
N ASP A 259 -22.93 4.93 18.23
CA ASP A 259 -24.17 5.64 17.93
C ASP A 259 -24.18 7.13 18.32
N GLY A 260 -23.08 7.63 18.90
CA GLY A 260 -22.98 9.00 19.39
C GLY A 260 -23.09 10.07 18.29
N LYS A 261 -23.80 11.16 18.61
CA LYS A 261 -24.20 12.26 17.71
C LYS A 261 -23.72 13.62 18.23
N PRO A 262 -22.42 13.91 18.12
CA PRO A 262 -21.83 15.16 18.61
C PRO A 262 -22.39 16.37 17.86
N GLN A 263 -22.84 17.38 18.59
CA GLN A 263 -23.52 18.56 18.05
C GLN A 263 -22.54 19.55 17.41
N LEU A 264 -21.29 19.59 17.88
CA LEU A 264 -20.25 20.45 17.32
C LEU A 264 -19.52 19.80 16.14
N SER A 265 -19.94 18.61 15.71
CA SER A 265 -19.42 17.98 14.49
C SER A 265 -19.93 18.73 13.26
N ARG A 266 -19.03 18.99 12.30
CA ARG A 266 -19.38 19.66 11.03
C ARG A 266 -20.03 18.71 10.01
N SER A 267 -20.35 17.50 10.42
CA SER A 267 -20.90 16.47 9.54
C SER A 267 -22.35 16.76 9.19
N LYS A 268 -22.67 16.80 7.88
CA LYS A 268 -24.03 17.02 7.40
C LYS A 268 -24.99 15.88 7.76
N THR A 269 -24.47 14.67 8.01
CA THR A 269 -25.27 13.49 8.36
C THR A 269 -25.40 13.29 9.87
N GLY A 270 -24.68 14.05 10.70
CA GLY A 270 -24.66 13.89 12.16
C GLY A 270 -24.03 12.59 12.65
N THR A 271 -23.40 11.81 11.78
CA THR A 271 -22.85 10.48 12.07
C THR A 271 -21.33 10.44 12.23
N ASP A 272 -20.62 11.53 11.92
CA ASP A 272 -19.17 11.57 12.12
C ASP A 272 -18.85 11.88 13.58
N ASN A 273 -18.40 10.85 14.27
CA ASN A 273 -17.82 10.93 15.60
C ASN A 273 -16.37 10.41 15.58
N LEU A 274 -15.62 10.68 16.65
CA LEU A 274 -14.19 10.35 16.68
C LEU A 274 -13.96 8.86 16.86
N PHE A 275 -14.83 8.16 17.58
CA PHE A 275 -14.82 6.70 17.71
C PHE A 275 -14.81 6.00 16.34
N ARG A 276 -15.80 6.30 15.48
CA ARG A 276 -15.90 5.75 14.12
C ARG A 276 -14.74 6.17 13.23
N SER A 277 -14.31 7.44 13.35
CA SER A 277 -13.19 7.96 12.58
C SER A 277 -11.89 7.22 12.92
N TYR A 278 -11.59 7.04 14.20
CA TYR A 278 -10.39 6.33 14.63
C TYR A 278 -10.45 4.85 14.26
N LYS A 279 -11.59 4.16 14.46
CA LYS A 279 -11.77 2.77 13.99
C LYS A 279 -11.39 2.62 12.51
N LYS A 280 -12.02 3.45 11.67
CA LYS A 280 -11.82 3.46 10.22
C LYS A 280 -10.36 3.71 9.83
N ASN A 281 -9.65 4.57 10.55
CA ASN A 281 -8.28 4.92 10.18
C ASN A 281 -7.25 3.92 10.71
N TYR A 282 -7.45 3.40 11.92
CA TYR A 282 -6.50 2.49 12.57
C TYR A 282 -6.67 1.07 12.07
N MET A 283 -7.89 0.50 12.09
CA MET A 283 -8.10 -0.89 11.67
C MET A 283 -7.80 -1.09 10.19
N LYS A 284 -8.20 -0.15 9.32
CA LYS A 284 -7.92 -0.28 7.88
C LYS A 284 -6.44 -0.22 7.54
N ALA A 285 -5.62 0.37 8.41
CA ALA A 285 -4.18 0.35 8.19
C ALA A 285 -3.60 -1.06 8.42
N LEU A 286 -4.19 -1.87 9.32
CA LEU A 286 -3.83 -3.29 9.47
C LEU A 286 -4.29 -4.13 8.27
N ASP A 287 -5.51 -3.87 7.76
CA ASP A 287 -5.99 -4.47 6.50
C ASP A 287 -4.98 -4.18 5.37
N HIS A 288 -4.53 -2.93 5.29
CA HIS A 288 -3.63 -2.45 4.24
C HIS A 288 -2.29 -3.19 4.20
N ILE A 289 -1.75 -3.58 5.34
CA ILE A 289 -0.49 -4.31 5.39
C ILE A 289 -0.69 -5.81 5.66
N GLU A 290 -1.90 -6.32 5.42
CA GLU A 290 -2.24 -7.76 5.46
C GLU A 290 -1.95 -8.43 6.81
N LEU A 291 -1.99 -7.69 7.92
CA LEU A 291 -1.76 -8.24 9.25
C LEU A 291 -2.92 -9.12 9.74
N TRP A 292 -4.11 -8.97 9.16
CA TRP A 292 -5.25 -9.84 9.38
C TRP A 292 -6.10 -9.96 8.11
N ASP A 293 -7.01 -10.91 8.07
CA ASP A 293 -7.94 -11.10 6.95
C ASP A 293 -9.19 -10.18 7.05
N SER A 294 -10.14 -10.37 6.14
CA SER A 294 -11.40 -9.61 6.12
C SER A 294 -12.30 -9.82 7.35
N ASN A 295 -12.03 -10.85 8.15
CA ASN A 295 -12.73 -11.16 9.41
C ASN A 295 -11.88 -10.73 10.63
N CYS A 296 -10.84 -9.92 10.41
CA CYS A 296 -9.87 -9.48 11.42
C CYS A 296 -9.12 -10.64 12.09
N ILE A 297 -9.01 -11.80 11.45
CA ILE A 297 -8.24 -12.94 11.97
C ILE A 297 -6.78 -12.71 11.60
N PRO A 298 -5.84 -12.71 12.58
CA PRO A 298 -4.42 -12.53 12.27
C PRO A 298 -3.93 -13.51 11.21
N THR A 299 -3.29 -12.99 10.16
CA THR A 299 -2.61 -13.80 9.14
C THR A 299 -1.30 -14.36 9.69
N ASP A 300 -0.59 -15.19 8.93
CA ASP A 300 0.77 -15.63 9.30
C ASP A 300 1.72 -14.45 9.57
N ILE A 301 1.60 -13.38 8.77
CA ILE A 301 2.36 -12.13 8.94
C ILE A 301 1.92 -11.41 10.22
N GLY A 302 0.62 -11.38 10.51
CA GLY A 302 0.08 -10.88 11.78
C GLY A 302 0.60 -11.63 13.00
N LEU A 303 0.66 -12.96 12.92
CA LEU A 303 1.19 -13.81 13.98
C LEU A 303 2.71 -13.61 14.15
N GLU A 304 3.46 -13.39 13.07
CA GLU A 304 4.88 -13.01 13.15
C GLU A 304 5.06 -11.66 13.83
N TYR A 305 4.23 -10.67 13.48
CA TYR A 305 4.22 -9.35 14.11
C TYR A 305 4.00 -9.46 15.64
N LEU A 306 3.04 -10.28 16.06
CA LEU A 306 2.79 -10.57 17.48
C LEU A 306 3.99 -11.24 18.15
N LYS A 307 4.58 -12.27 17.54
CA LYS A 307 5.77 -12.95 18.07
C LYS A 307 6.94 -12.00 18.30
N ILE A 308 7.20 -11.10 17.35
CA ILE A 308 8.25 -10.07 17.48
C ILE A 308 7.92 -9.13 18.65
N GLY A 309 6.67 -8.70 18.77
CA GLY A 309 6.20 -7.83 19.85
C GLY A 309 6.27 -8.48 21.24
N ASP A 310 5.92 -9.76 21.34
CA ASP A 310 5.99 -10.51 22.60
C ASP A 310 7.44 -10.79 23.02
N TYR A 311 8.33 -11.07 22.07
CA TYR A 311 9.71 -11.43 22.36
C TYR A 311 10.61 -10.21 22.61
N TYR A 312 10.57 -9.21 21.72
CA TYR A 312 11.45 -8.03 21.78
C TYR A 312 10.79 -6.82 22.45
N GLY A 313 9.46 -6.80 22.52
CA GLY A 313 8.66 -5.66 22.94
C GLY A 313 8.13 -4.84 21.75
N PRO A 314 6.94 -4.21 21.88
CA PRO A 314 6.28 -3.47 20.79
C PRO A 314 6.94 -2.12 20.46
N THR A 315 7.94 -1.69 21.24
CA THR A 315 8.73 -0.47 21.02
C THR A 315 10.17 -0.75 20.60
N SER A 316 10.50 -2.02 20.36
CA SER A 316 11.84 -2.46 19.99
C SER A 316 12.25 -2.02 18.59
N LYS A 317 13.56 -2.09 18.30
CA LYS A 317 14.09 -1.81 16.97
C LYS A 317 13.67 -2.88 15.97
N GLU A 318 13.53 -4.11 16.42
CA GLU A 318 13.06 -5.28 15.69
C GLU A 318 11.61 -5.07 15.25
N MET A 319 10.75 -4.62 16.16
CA MET A 319 9.37 -4.26 15.84
C MET A 319 9.30 -3.12 14.83
N LEU A 320 10.08 -2.04 15.03
CA LEU A 320 10.10 -0.92 14.09
C LEU A 320 10.63 -1.34 12.71
N LYS A 321 11.63 -2.23 12.67
CA LYS A 321 12.20 -2.77 11.43
C LYS A 321 11.14 -3.57 10.67
N PHE A 322 10.47 -4.50 11.33
CA PHE A 322 9.43 -5.32 10.71
C PHE A 322 8.25 -4.47 10.25
N PHE A 323 7.79 -3.52 11.08
CA PHE A 323 6.76 -2.56 10.71
C PHE A 323 7.13 -1.74 9.45
N GLY A 324 8.36 -1.21 9.39
CA GLY A 324 8.85 -0.49 8.21
C GLY A 324 8.86 -1.36 6.95
N LYS A 325 9.29 -2.62 7.07
CA LYS A 325 9.27 -3.60 5.99
C LYS A 325 7.86 -3.84 5.45
N LEU A 326 6.88 -4.04 6.35
CA LEU A 326 5.49 -4.28 5.96
C LEU A 326 4.89 -3.11 5.17
N PHE A 327 5.16 -1.86 5.55
CA PHE A 327 4.68 -0.72 4.77
C PHE A 327 5.36 -0.61 3.40
N LEU A 328 6.66 -0.90 3.31
CA LEU A 328 7.39 -0.85 2.05
C LEU A 328 6.90 -1.94 1.07
N GLU A 329 6.75 -3.17 1.55
CA GLU A 329 6.40 -4.34 0.73
C GLU A 329 4.88 -4.49 0.55
N HIS A 330 4.15 -4.70 1.65
CA HIS A 330 2.71 -4.96 1.62
C HIS A 330 1.92 -3.66 1.41
N GLY A 331 2.40 -2.55 1.97
CA GLY A 331 1.75 -1.24 1.80
C GLY A 331 1.96 -0.59 0.42
N ASN A 332 2.79 -1.16 -0.46
CA ASN A 332 3.27 -0.59 -1.73
C ASN A 332 4.00 0.76 -1.59
N HIS A 333 4.57 1.08 -0.42
CA HIS A 333 5.28 2.35 -0.26
C HIS A 333 6.59 2.35 -1.04
N PHE A 334 7.24 1.20 -1.26
CA PHE A 334 8.47 1.15 -2.05
C PHE A 334 8.25 1.59 -3.50
N ASP A 335 7.24 1.04 -4.17
CA ASP A 335 6.85 1.45 -5.52
C ASP A 335 6.46 2.93 -5.58
N LEU A 336 5.74 3.43 -4.55
CA LEU A 336 5.38 4.84 -4.46
C LEU A 336 6.62 5.75 -4.38
N LEU A 337 7.64 5.37 -3.60
CA LEU A 337 8.90 6.09 -3.50
C LEU A 337 9.61 6.16 -4.87
N LEU A 338 9.64 5.05 -5.60
CA LEU A 338 10.23 4.98 -6.95
C LEU A 338 9.45 5.83 -7.96
N ASP A 339 8.11 5.81 -7.91
CA ASP A 339 7.26 6.62 -8.80
C ASP A 339 7.40 8.12 -8.48
N LEU A 340 7.53 8.49 -7.20
CA LEU A 340 7.83 9.86 -6.78
C LEU A 340 9.19 10.31 -7.34
N GLU A 341 10.24 9.52 -7.15
CA GLU A 341 11.59 9.85 -7.66
C GLU A 341 11.58 9.98 -9.19
N ASN A 342 10.93 9.06 -9.90
CA ASN A 342 10.84 9.10 -11.35
C ASN A 342 10.08 10.32 -11.87
N SER A 343 8.99 10.71 -11.19
CA SER A 343 8.15 11.82 -11.64
C SER A 343 8.86 13.17 -11.66
N VAL A 344 9.92 13.35 -10.86
CA VAL A 344 10.64 14.62 -10.75
C VAL A 344 11.97 14.63 -11.54
N LYS A 345 12.35 13.52 -12.18
CA LYS A 345 13.58 13.44 -12.97
C LYS A 345 13.58 14.46 -14.11
N GLY A 346 14.63 15.27 -14.19
CA GLY A 346 14.75 16.32 -15.22
C GLY A 346 13.79 17.49 -15.03
N THR A 347 13.07 17.56 -13.90
CA THR A 347 12.19 18.68 -13.56
C THR A 347 12.87 19.61 -12.55
N ASN A 348 12.54 20.90 -12.60
CA ASN A 348 12.97 21.86 -11.60
C ASN A 348 11.75 22.47 -10.91
N LEU A 349 11.54 22.08 -9.65
CA LEU A 349 10.41 22.49 -8.82
C LEU A 349 10.94 23.25 -7.60
N ASN A 350 10.20 24.23 -7.10
CA ASN A 350 10.72 25.16 -6.10
C ASN A 350 10.58 24.64 -4.66
N SER A 351 9.71 23.66 -4.42
CA SER A 351 9.41 23.18 -3.08
C SER A 351 8.95 21.73 -3.03
N THR A 352 9.02 21.12 -1.85
CA THR A 352 8.42 19.80 -1.58
C THR A 352 6.92 19.77 -1.87
N THR A 353 6.20 20.87 -1.64
CA THR A 353 4.76 20.95 -1.93
C THR A 353 4.50 20.89 -3.44
N GLU A 354 5.25 21.67 -4.23
CA GLU A 354 5.16 21.64 -5.69
C GLU A 354 5.54 20.26 -6.24
N ALA A 355 6.62 19.65 -5.74
CA ALA A 355 7.03 18.29 -6.07
C ALA A 355 5.90 17.28 -5.85
N ARG A 356 5.25 17.30 -4.68
CA ARG A 356 4.17 16.37 -4.35
C ARG A 356 2.95 16.55 -5.27
N VAL A 357 2.60 17.79 -5.61
CA VAL A 357 1.49 18.08 -6.54
C VAL A 357 1.84 17.62 -7.95
N HIS A 358 3.05 17.89 -8.41
CA HIS A 358 3.56 17.44 -9.71
C HIS A 358 3.53 15.90 -9.81
N SER A 359 4.10 15.21 -8.83
CA SER A 359 4.13 13.75 -8.80
C SER A 359 2.74 13.13 -8.78
N GLN A 360 1.79 13.74 -8.07
CA GLN A 360 0.40 13.25 -8.05
C GLN A 360 -0.23 13.32 -9.45
N SER A 361 -0.06 14.45 -10.16
CA SER A 361 -0.55 14.59 -11.54
C SER A 361 0.13 13.60 -12.48
N TYR A 362 1.45 13.43 -12.39
CA TYR A 362 2.19 12.42 -13.14
C TYR A 362 1.62 11.01 -12.95
N MET A 363 1.35 10.61 -11.70
CA MET A 363 0.77 9.30 -11.41
C MET A 363 -0.67 9.15 -11.89
N GLU A 364 -1.46 10.22 -11.89
CA GLU A 364 -2.82 10.22 -12.48
C GLU A 364 -2.78 9.97 -13.98
N ASP A 365 -1.89 10.68 -14.68
CA ASP A 365 -1.69 10.52 -16.13
C ASP A 365 -1.19 9.11 -16.48
N LYS A 366 -0.35 8.53 -15.62
CA LYS A 366 0.12 7.15 -15.74
C LYS A 366 -0.87 6.09 -15.24
N GLY A 367 -2.07 6.49 -14.80
CA GLY A 367 -3.10 5.58 -14.30
C GLY A 367 -2.76 4.87 -12.99
N LEU A 368 -1.69 5.29 -12.31
CA LEU A 368 -1.18 4.72 -11.06
C LEU A 368 -1.93 5.27 -9.84
N TYR A 369 -2.53 6.45 -9.96
CA TYR A 369 -3.31 7.10 -8.91
C TYR A 369 -4.73 7.44 -9.41
N LYS A 370 -5.73 7.40 -8.52
CA LYS A 370 -7.09 7.84 -8.83
C LYS A 370 -7.66 8.73 -7.73
N ARG A 371 -8.02 9.96 -8.10
CA ARG A 371 -8.78 10.85 -7.23
C ARG A 371 -10.20 10.33 -7.05
N ASN A 372 -10.68 10.40 -5.82
CA ASN A 372 -12.11 10.38 -5.56
C ASN A 372 -12.63 11.82 -5.60
N SER A 373 -12.97 12.28 -6.81
CA SER A 373 -13.46 13.65 -7.07
C SER A 373 -14.72 13.99 -6.27
N ALA A 374 -15.58 13.00 -6.00
CA ALA A 374 -16.80 13.17 -5.22
C ALA A 374 -16.60 13.38 -3.71
N ARG A 375 -15.41 13.09 -3.16
CA ARG A 375 -15.09 13.28 -1.72
C ARG A 375 -14.36 14.59 -1.40
N ALA A 376 -13.97 15.39 -2.38
CA ALA A 376 -13.34 16.68 -2.14
C ALA A 376 -14.41 17.70 -1.71
N SER A 377 -14.74 17.74 -0.42
CA SER A 377 -15.72 18.69 0.11
C SER A 377 -15.27 20.16 -0.02
N VAL A 378 -13.96 20.39 -0.20
CA VAL A 378 -13.32 21.70 -0.45
C VAL A 378 -12.05 21.46 -1.27
N SER A 379 -11.82 22.22 -2.35
CA SER A 379 -10.56 22.16 -3.10
C SER A 379 -9.38 22.56 -2.20
N GLY A 380 -8.23 21.89 -2.35
CA GLY A 380 -6.97 22.31 -1.71
C GLY A 380 -6.71 21.89 -0.24
N ARG A 381 -7.64 21.22 0.47
CA ARG A 381 -7.40 20.82 1.88
C ARG A 381 -6.64 19.50 2.08
N THR A 382 -6.73 18.54 1.16
CA THR A 382 -5.96 17.30 1.26
C THR A 382 -4.60 17.52 0.61
N LYS A 383 -3.55 17.68 1.41
CA LYS A 383 -2.18 17.79 0.89
C LYS A 383 -1.79 16.44 0.25
N ALA A 384 -1.31 16.46 -1.00
CA ALA A 384 -0.95 15.26 -1.76
C ALA A 384 0.08 14.42 -1.00
N PHE A 385 -0.17 13.15 -0.72
CA PHE A 385 0.76 12.25 0.01
C PHE A 385 1.16 12.71 1.43
N SER A 386 0.27 13.40 2.15
CA SER A 386 0.64 13.96 3.47
C SER A 386 0.98 12.91 4.51
N ASN A 387 0.21 11.84 4.57
CA ASN A 387 0.35 10.87 5.64
C ASN A 387 1.54 9.95 5.36
N GLU A 388 1.77 9.62 4.10
CA GLU A 388 2.90 8.86 3.61
C GLU A 388 4.21 9.56 4.00
N PHE A 389 4.31 10.85 3.72
CA PHE A 389 5.49 11.63 4.07
C PHE A 389 5.69 11.79 5.59
N GLN A 390 4.62 11.75 6.40
CA GLN A 390 4.74 11.78 7.86
C GLN A 390 5.23 10.43 8.39
N LEU A 391 4.65 9.33 7.92
CA LEU A 391 5.12 7.98 8.24
C LEU A 391 6.59 7.80 7.86
N TRP A 392 6.98 8.21 6.66
CA TRP A 392 8.37 8.11 6.19
C TRP A 392 9.34 8.95 7.01
N GLU A 393 8.92 10.10 7.50
CA GLU A 393 9.70 10.90 8.45
C GLU A 393 9.90 10.15 9.77
N LYS A 394 8.85 9.50 10.30
CA LYS A 394 8.95 8.65 11.51
C LYS A 394 9.82 7.42 11.32
N LEU A 395 9.84 6.84 10.12
CA LEU A 395 10.71 5.72 9.76
C LEU A 395 12.14 6.16 9.43
N GLY A 396 12.40 7.47 9.31
CA GLY A 396 13.69 8.03 8.94
C GLY A 396 14.08 7.81 7.48
N LEU A 397 13.11 7.72 6.56
CA LEU A 397 13.37 7.49 5.13
C LEU A 397 13.79 8.75 4.36
N PHE A 398 14.03 9.87 5.04
CA PHE A 398 14.56 11.09 4.47
C PHE A 398 15.89 11.41 5.13
N LYS A 399 16.89 11.83 4.34
CA LYS A 399 18.21 12.20 4.88
C LYS A 399 18.20 13.49 5.70
N SER A 400 17.17 14.33 5.54
CA SER A 400 16.99 15.57 6.31
C SER A 400 15.53 16.04 6.32
N ASN A 401 15.26 17.09 7.11
CA ASN A 401 13.94 17.76 7.15
C ASN A 401 13.53 18.35 5.80
N LYS A 402 14.49 18.64 4.91
CA LYS A 402 14.23 19.09 3.55
C LYS A 402 14.03 17.88 2.66
N ARG A 403 12.76 17.56 2.38
CA ARG A 403 12.33 16.32 1.71
C ARG A 403 12.50 16.36 0.18
N TYR A 404 12.70 17.54 -0.39
CA TYR A 404 12.95 17.75 -1.82
C TYR A 404 13.98 18.86 -2.03
N ASN A 405 14.94 18.62 -2.90
CA ASN A 405 15.95 19.58 -3.35
C ASN A 405 15.70 19.91 -4.82
N PRO A 406 15.57 21.21 -5.19
CA PRO A 406 15.53 21.63 -6.58
C PRO A 406 16.71 21.03 -7.37
N LEU A 407 16.47 20.59 -8.60
CA LEU A 407 17.42 19.93 -9.50
C LEU A 407 17.92 18.53 -9.09
N GLU A 408 17.86 18.18 -7.80
CA GLU A 408 18.30 16.86 -7.31
C GLU A 408 17.13 15.86 -7.17
N GLY A 409 15.95 16.33 -6.76
CA GLY A 409 14.77 15.49 -6.54
C GLY A 409 14.43 15.27 -5.06
N TYR A 410 13.72 14.18 -4.77
CA TYR A 410 13.37 13.80 -3.40
C TYR A 410 14.60 13.30 -2.64
N ASN A 411 14.75 13.72 -1.39
CA ASN A 411 15.91 13.40 -0.56
C ASN A 411 15.70 12.10 0.25
N PHE A 412 15.34 11.02 -0.44
CA PHE A 412 15.14 9.72 0.21
C PHE A 412 16.45 9.13 0.71
N ASP A 413 16.40 8.47 1.86
CA ASP A 413 17.50 7.70 2.42
C ASP A 413 17.40 6.24 1.94
N TRP A 414 18.00 5.97 0.77
CA TRP A 414 18.00 4.64 0.18
C TRP A 414 18.73 3.59 1.03
N ASP A 415 19.75 3.98 1.81
CA ASP A 415 20.42 3.04 2.72
C ASP A 415 19.48 2.62 3.86
N LYS A 416 18.67 3.56 4.36
CA LYS A 416 17.64 3.27 5.36
C LYS A 416 16.49 2.44 4.80
N ILE A 417 16.06 2.70 3.56
CA ILE A 417 15.04 1.90 2.86
C ILE A 417 15.54 0.46 2.69
N ASP A 418 16.77 0.28 2.21
CA ASP A 418 17.41 -1.03 2.07
C ASP A 418 17.56 -1.75 3.41
N TYR A 419 17.81 -1.01 4.51
CA TYR A 419 17.85 -1.60 5.85
C TYR A 419 16.51 -2.23 6.25
N TYR A 420 15.37 -1.63 5.88
CA TYR A 420 14.06 -2.20 6.17
C TYR A 420 13.70 -3.40 5.28
N LEU A 421 14.14 -3.38 4.01
CA LEU A 421 13.86 -4.46 3.05
C LEU A 421 14.72 -5.72 3.24
N LYS A 422 15.84 -5.61 3.95
CA LYS A 422 16.70 -6.75 4.35
C LYS A 422 16.17 -7.39 5.63
#